data_AF-A0A7C4T9I0-F1
#
_entry.id   AF-A0A7C4T9I0-F1
#
_cell.length_a   1.000
_cell.length_b   1.000
_cell.length_c   1.000
_cell.angle_alpha   90.00
_cell.angle_beta   90.00
_cell.angle_gamma   90.00
#
_symmetry.space_group_name_H-M   'P 1'
#
loop_
_entity.id
_entity.type
_entity.pdbx_description
1 polymer ?
#
loop_
_entity_poly.entity_id
_entity_poly.type
_entity_poly.pdbx_seq_one_letter_code
_entity_poly.pdbx_strand_id
1 'polypeptide(L)'
;MKKWHGSRVHDSIIKMLEKQEKYKSLKGDRFFKYKLTELQNRLTQELLINKIVETENPAALTELIGKGFRKLVRSTEFEFRYFVAPVRNIVPQPNPYSLFMTQYIIEELIKDPNIIDVYGTDDEIYRLVDKIITQISDKFEREEQEILKQLANQKNLIPGSRAYEVALENMMRQAFGDPQKI
;
A
#
# COMPACT_ATOMS: atom_id res chain seq x y z
N MET A 1 -12.96 36.64 16.05
CA MET A 1 -13.30 35.25 15.67
C MET A 1 -13.40 34.40 16.92
N LYS A 2 -14.56 33.77 17.16
CA LYS A 2 -14.87 33.02 18.38
C LYS A 2 -14.08 31.70 18.35
N LYS A 3 -13.03 31.58 19.18
CA LYS A 3 -12.31 30.31 19.36
C LYS A 3 -13.26 29.36 20.09
N TRP A 4 -13.79 28.37 19.37
CA TRP A 4 -14.50 27.26 19.99
C TRP A 4 -13.50 26.53 20.89
N HIS A 5 -13.65 26.65 22.21
CA HIS A 5 -12.90 25.83 23.15
C HIS A 5 -13.45 24.42 23.05
N GLY A 6 -12.87 23.60 22.17
CA GLY A 6 -12.97 22.16 22.29
C GLY A 6 -12.61 21.77 23.73
N SER A 7 -13.43 20.94 24.37
CA SER A 7 -13.10 20.37 25.67
C SER A 7 -11.71 19.74 25.60
N ARG A 8 -10.90 19.76 26.67
CA ARG A 8 -9.56 19.12 26.71
C ARG A 8 -9.58 17.67 26.19
N VAL A 9 -10.71 16.99 26.36
CA VAL A 9 -10.96 15.65 25.83
C VAL A 9 -10.99 15.63 24.29
N HIS A 10 -11.67 16.58 23.66
CA HIS A 10 -11.73 16.72 22.20
C HIS A 10 -10.34 16.93 21.58
N ASP A 11 -9.56 17.86 22.14
CA ASP A 11 -8.20 18.13 21.68
C ASP A 11 -7.28 16.91 21.83
N SER A 12 -7.47 16.12 22.91
CA SER A 12 -6.71 14.88 23.11
C SER A 12 -7.07 13.79 22.10
N ILE A 13 -8.34 13.69 21.73
CA ILE A 13 -8.83 12.75 20.71
C ILE A 13 -8.28 13.14 19.34
N ILE A 14 -8.34 14.43 18.98
CA ILE A 14 -7.78 14.93 17.71
C ILE A 14 -6.29 14.57 17.61
N LYS A 15 -5.49 14.88 18.63
CA LYS A 15 -4.06 14.56 18.64
C LYS A 15 -3.78 13.06 18.52
N MET A 16 -4.63 12.23 19.13
CA MET A 16 -4.51 10.77 19.01
C MET A 16 -4.79 10.31 17.58
N LEU A 17 -5.84 10.83 16.95
CA LEU A 17 -6.21 10.51 15.57
C LEU A 17 -5.12 10.93 14.58
N GLU A 18 -4.62 12.17 14.71
CA GLU A 18 -3.51 12.68 13.89
C GLU A 18 -2.25 11.80 14.01
N LYS A 19 -1.93 11.36 15.24
CA LYS A 19 -0.80 10.46 15.48
C LYS A 19 -1.02 9.09 14.83
N GLN A 20 -2.22 8.54 14.92
CA GLN A 20 -2.56 7.26 14.29
C GLN A 20 -2.49 7.36 12.77
N GLU A 21 -2.99 8.45 12.19
CA GLU A 21 -2.95 8.70 10.76
C GLU A 21 -1.52 8.85 10.25
N LYS A 22 -0.70 9.66 10.93
CA LYS A 22 0.73 9.79 10.63
C LYS A 22 1.45 8.45 10.72
N TYR A 23 1.14 7.64 11.72
CA TYR A 23 1.72 6.30 11.86
C TYR A 23 1.33 5.39 10.68
N LYS A 24 0.06 5.39 10.27
CA LYS A 24 -0.42 4.63 9.11
C LYS A 24 0.25 5.08 7.81
N SER A 25 0.39 6.39 7.60
CA SER A 25 1.10 6.95 6.45
C SER A 25 2.56 6.49 6.41
N LEU A 26 3.31 6.65 7.51
CA LEU A 26 4.72 6.22 7.57
C LEU A 26 4.88 4.72 7.32
N LYS A 27 3.96 3.91 7.85
CA LYS A 27 3.93 2.46 7.63
C LYS A 27 3.68 2.12 6.17
N GLY A 28 2.69 2.78 5.54
CA GLY A 28 2.40 2.64 4.12
C GLY A 28 3.58 3.03 3.24
N ASP A 29 4.23 4.16 3.53
CA ASP A 29 5.41 4.62 2.79
C ASP A 29 6.53 3.59 2.82
N ARG A 30 6.84 3.03 4.00
CA ARG A 30 7.84 1.97 4.13
C ARG A 30 7.43 0.71 3.41
N PHE A 31 6.18 0.30 3.53
CA PHE A 31 5.65 -0.87 2.85
C PHE A 31 5.90 -0.78 1.34
N PHE A 32 5.45 0.29 0.68
CA PHE A 32 5.69 0.47 -0.75
C PHE A 32 7.17 0.69 -1.08
N LYS A 33 7.95 1.33 -0.20
CA LYS A 33 9.40 1.53 -0.41
C LYS A 33 10.16 0.22 -0.53
N TYR A 34 9.75 -0.84 0.15
CA TYR A 34 10.45 -2.13 0.13
C TYR A 34 9.73 -3.22 -0.66
N LYS A 35 8.41 -3.15 -0.78
CA LYS A 35 7.59 -4.24 -1.33
C LYS A 35 6.97 -3.98 -2.69
N LEU A 36 7.16 -2.79 -3.27
CA LEU A 36 6.53 -2.43 -4.54
C LEU A 36 6.85 -3.41 -5.69
N THR A 37 8.11 -3.83 -5.89
CA THR A 37 8.48 -4.83 -6.92
C THR A 37 7.91 -6.22 -6.62
N GLU A 38 7.87 -6.63 -5.34
CA GLU A 38 7.26 -7.90 -4.94
C GLU A 38 5.75 -7.90 -5.25
N LEU A 39 5.06 -6.81 -4.92
CA LEU A 39 3.65 -6.58 -5.24
C LEU A 39 3.41 -6.62 -6.75
N GLN A 40 4.21 -5.91 -7.54
CA GLN A 40 4.11 -5.87 -8.99
C GLN A 40 4.21 -7.27 -9.62
N ASN A 41 5.28 -7.98 -9.28
CA ASN A 41 5.54 -9.29 -9.87
C ASN A 41 4.48 -10.30 -9.45
N ARG A 42 4.12 -10.33 -8.16
CA ARG A 42 3.18 -11.31 -7.63
C ARG A 42 1.75 -11.05 -8.11
N LEU A 43 1.33 -9.80 -8.16
CA LEU A 43 0.02 -9.45 -8.69
C LEU A 43 -0.07 -9.78 -10.19
N THR A 44 0.97 -9.47 -10.97
CA THR A 44 0.99 -9.82 -12.40
C THR A 44 0.87 -11.32 -12.62
N GLN A 45 1.66 -12.12 -11.90
CA GLN A 45 1.60 -13.59 -11.99
C GLN A 45 0.21 -14.13 -11.65
N GLU A 46 -0.38 -13.67 -10.55
CA GLU A 46 -1.68 -14.15 -10.10
C GLU A 46 -2.82 -13.73 -11.04
N LEU A 47 -2.77 -12.52 -11.62
CA LEU A 47 -3.76 -12.10 -12.62
C LEU A 47 -3.75 -13.00 -13.85
N LEU A 48 -2.56 -13.42 -14.30
CA LEU A 48 -2.41 -14.34 -15.44
C LEU A 48 -2.84 -15.77 -15.08
N ILE A 49 -2.39 -16.30 -13.95
CA ILE A 49 -2.69 -17.67 -13.51
C ILE A 49 -4.19 -17.87 -13.29
N ASN A 50 -4.85 -16.90 -12.68
CA ASN A 50 -6.29 -16.94 -12.42
C ASN A 50 -7.12 -16.50 -13.64
N LYS A 51 -6.47 -16.22 -14.79
CA LYS A 51 -7.11 -15.76 -16.03
C LYS A 51 -8.00 -14.54 -15.85
N ILE A 52 -7.63 -13.65 -14.93
CA ILE A 52 -8.28 -12.35 -14.74
C ILE A 52 -7.84 -11.37 -15.82
N VAL A 53 -6.61 -11.50 -16.32
CA VAL A 53 -6.11 -10.66 -17.42
C VAL A 53 -5.59 -11.54 -18.53
N GLU A 54 -6.00 -11.24 -19.75
CA GLU A 54 -5.45 -11.86 -20.96
C GLU A 54 -4.58 -10.85 -21.72
N THR A 55 -3.37 -11.27 -22.07
CA THR A 55 -2.38 -10.45 -22.78
C THR A 55 -1.36 -11.34 -23.47
N GLU A 56 -0.88 -10.91 -24.63
CA GLU A 56 0.28 -11.51 -25.31
C GLU A 56 1.62 -10.94 -24.81
N ASN A 57 1.60 -9.90 -23.96
CA ASN A 57 2.78 -9.21 -23.47
C ASN A 57 2.80 -9.12 -21.93
N PRO A 58 3.19 -10.21 -21.22
CA PRO A 58 3.28 -10.23 -19.76
C PRO A 58 4.25 -9.19 -19.17
N ALA A 59 5.29 -8.80 -19.92
CA ALA A 59 6.21 -7.76 -19.49
C ALA A 59 5.51 -6.38 -19.44
N ALA A 60 4.72 -6.05 -20.46
CA ALA A 60 3.91 -4.84 -20.46
C ALA A 60 2.89 -4.84 -19.31
N LEU A 61 2.24 -5.97 -19.03
CA LEU A 61 1.35 -6.09 -17.86
C LEU A 61 2.10 -5.78 -16.55
N THR A 62 3.30 -6.31 -16.37
CA THR A 62 4.12 -6.03 -15.17
C THR A 62 4.40 -4.52 -15.02
N GLU A 63 4.75 -3.86 -16.12
CA GLU A 63 4.96 -2.41 -16.13
C GLU A 63 3.69 -1.62 -15.82
N LEU A 64 2.55 -2.02 -16.36
CA LEU A 64 1.24 -1.40 -16.12
C LEU A 64 0.80 -1.54 -14.66
N ILE A 65 0.92 -2.74 -14.08
CA ILE A 65 0.68 -2.94 -12.65
C ILE A 65 1.60 -2.04 -11.81
N GLY A 66 2.87 -1.90 -12.22
CA GLY A 66 3.78 -0.97 -11.57
C GLY A 66 3.37 0.50 -11.70
N LYS A 67 2.80 0.91 -12.85
CA LYS A 67 2.22 2.25 -13.02
C LYS A 67 1.03 2.45 -12.09
N GLY A 68 0.17 1.44 -11.93
CA GLY A 68 -0.97 1.46 -11.00
C GLY A 68 -0.54 1.71 -9.56
N PHE A 69 0.43 0.95 -9.05
CA PHE A 69 0.95 1.17 -7.70
C PHE A 69 1.66 2.53 -7.52
N ARG A 70 2.41 3.01 -8.52
CA ARG A 70 3.00 4.36 -8.46
C ARG A 70 1.93 5.44 -8.47
N LYS A 71 0.84 5.28 -9.24
CA LYS A 71 -0.33 6.16 -9.22
C LYS A 71 -0.95 6.18 -7.83
N LEU A 72 -1.15 5.01 -7.22
CA LEU A 72 -1.67 4.88 -5.84
C LEU A 72 -0.84 5.67 -4.83
N VAL A 73 0.49 5.46 -4.79
CA VAL A 73 1.35 6.11 -3.79
C VAL A 73 1.41 7.64 -3.97
N ARG A 74 1.27 8.12 -5.20
CA ARG A 74 1.31 9.55 -5.53
C ARG A 74 -0.05 10.24 -5.46
N SER A 75 -1.13 9.49 -5.30
CA SER A 75 -2.49 10.04 -5.27
C SER A 75 -2.71 10.84 -4.00
N THR A 76 -3.27 12.04 -4.14
CA THR A 76 -3.83 12.78 -3.02
C THR A 76 -5.06 12.06 -2.46
N GLU A 77 -5.47 12.38 -1.23
CA GLU A 77 -6.67 11.79 -0.62
C GLU A 77 -7.91 12.01 -1.50
N PHE A 78 -8.06 13.21 -2.08
CA PHE A 78 -9.18 13.52 -2.96
C PHE A 78 -9.16 12.67 -4.24
N GLU A 79 -8.01 12.60 -4.92
CA GLU A 79 -7.86 11.78 -6.14
C GLU A 79 -8.12 10.31 -5.84
N PHE A 80 -7.58 9.80 -4.74
CA PHE A 80 -7.83 8.43 -4.29
C PHE A 80 -9.32 8.18 -4.12
N ARG A 81 -10.01 9.02 -3.33
CA ARG A 81 -11.44 8.86 -3.03
C ARG A 81 -12.33 9.00 -4.27
N TYR A 82 -11.96 9.90 -5.17
CA TYR A 82 -12.66 10.07 -6.44
C TYR A 82 -12.48 8.84 -7.33
N PHE A 83 -11.24 8.36 -7.47
CA PHE A 83 -10.90 7.22 -8.31
C PHE A 83 -11.62 5.95 -7.85
N VAL A 84 -11.57 5.61 -6.56
CA VAL A 84 -12.21 4.38 -6.03
C VAL A 84 -13.71 4.50 -5.81
N ALA A 85 -14.32 5.65 -6.09
CA ALA A 85 -15.74 5.89 -5.84
C ALA A 85 -16.68 4.82 -6.48
N PRO A 86 -16.42 4.31 -7.69
CA PRO A 86 -17.28 3.29 -8.32
C PRO A 86 -17.32 1.97 -7.55
N VAL A 87 -16.20 1.51 -7.00
CA VAL A 87 -16.06 0.21 -6.30
C VAL A 87 -16.03 0.32 -4.78
N ARG A 88 -16.28 1.51 -4.20
CA ARG A 88 -16.13 1.78 -2.76
C ARG A 88 -16.92 0.85 -1.82
N ASN A 89 -18.00 0.27 -2.31
CA ASN A 89 -18.94 -0.55 -1.53
C ASN A 89 -18.84 -2.05 -1.88
N ILE A 90 -17.76 -2.46 -2.54
CA ILE A 90 -17.58 -3.84 -3.00
C ILE A 90 -17.59 -4.86 -1.86
N VAL A 91 -17.02 -4.47 -0.71
CA VAL A 91 -17.08 -5.20 0.56
C VAL A 91 -17.25 -4.20 1.72
N PRO A 92 -17.74 -4.63 2.91
CA PRO A 92 -18.05 -3.71 4.02
C PRO A 92 -16.86 -2.93 4.59
N GLN A 93 -15.66 -3.51 4.59
CA GLN A 93 -14.44 -2.90 5.12
C GLN A 93 -13.28 -3.19 4.18
N PRO A 94 -13.23 -2.48 3.04
CA PRO A 94 -12.28 -2.79 2.01
C PRO A 94 -10.88 -2.27 2.36
N ASN A 95 -9.85 -3.02 1.96
CA ASN A 95 -8.48 -2.54 2.00
C ASN A 95 -8.31 -1.41 0.95
N PRO A 96 -7.87 -0.20 1.35
CA PRO A 96 -7.75 0.92 0.42
C PRO A 96 -6.82 0.66 -0.77
N TYR A 97 -5.72 -0.06 -0.55
CA TYR A 97 -4.76 -0.37 -1.62
C TYR A 97 -5.36 -1.36 -2.60
N SER A 98 -6.09 -2.34 -2.09
CA SER A 98 -6.80 -3.34 -2.89
C SER A 98 -7.90 -2.68 -3.73
N LEU A 99 -8.72 -1.80 -3.15
CA LEU A 99 -9.73 -1.04 -3.90
C LEU A 99 -9.14 -0.26 -5.06
N PHE A 100 -8.05 0.46 -4.80
CA PHE A 100 -7.43 1.27 -5.83
C PHE A 100 -6.92 0.41 -6.98
N MET A 101 -6.26 -0.70 -6.65
CA MET A 101 -5.74 -1.59 -7.68
C MET A 101 -6.87 -2.33 -8.42
N THR A 102 -7.96 -2.69 -7.75
CA THR A 102 -9.16 -3.22 -8.40
C THR A 102 -9.73 -2.22 -9.40
N GLN A 103 -9.93 -0.96 -9.00
CA GLN A 103 -10.39 0.08 -9.92
C GLN A 103 -9.41 0.30 -11.07
N TYR A 104 -8.11 0.32 -10.79
CA TYR A 104 -7.07 0.46 -11.81
C TYR A 104 -7.13 -0.67 -12.84
N ILE A 105 -7.34 -1.92 -12.41
CA ILE A 105 -7.48 -3.06 -13.30
C ILE A 105 -8.74 -2.94 -14.16
N ILE A 106 -9.88 -2.59 -13.56
CA ILE A 106 -11.16 -2.54 -14.26
C ILE A 106 -11.26 -1.33 -15.21
N GLU A 107 -10.69 -0.19 -14.84
CA GLU A 107 -10.89 1.06 -15.57
C GLU A 107 -9.70 1.48 -16.43
N GLU A 108 -8.47 1.23 -16.00
CA GLU A 108 -7.27 1.75 -16.68
C GLU A 108 -6.55 0.65 -17.45
N LEU A 109 -6.39 -0.53 -16.84
CA LEU A 109 -5.67 -1.64 -17.45
C LEU A 109 -6.38 -2.16 -18.71
N ILE A 110 -7.71 -2.32 -18.65
CA ILE A 110 -8.52 -2.78 -19.81
C ILE A 110 -8.41 -1.88 -21.05
N LYS A 111 -7.98 -0.61 -20.88
CA LYS A 111 -7.85 0.35 -21.98
C LYS A 111 -6.48 0.27 -22.67
N ASP A 112 -5.51 -0.43 -22.09
CA ASP A 112 -4.16 -0.51 -22.66
C ASP A 112 -4.12 -1.46 -23.87
N PRO A 113 -3.51 -1.06 -25.01
CA PRO A 113 -3.46 -1.89 -26.21
C PRO A 113 -2.76 -3.25 -26.05
N ASN A 114 -1.91 -3.42 -25.02
CA ASN A 114 -1.27 -4.70 -24.74
C ASN A 114 -2.20 -5.67 -24.01
N ILE A 115 -3.36 -5.21 -23.55
CA ILE A 115 -4.34 -6.01 -22.82
C ILE A 115 -5.43 -6.41 -23.79
N ILE A 116 -5.64 -7.73 -23.92
CA ILE A 116 -6.68 -8.29 -24.79
C ILE A 116 -8.03 -8.14 -24.10
N ASP A 117 -8.10 -8.57 -22.84
CA ASP A 117 -9.34 -8.49 -22.05
C ASP A 117 -9.05 -8.60 -20.54
N VAL A 118 -10.03 -8.19 -19.74
CA VAL A 118 -10.05 -8.36 -18.28
C VAL A 118 -11.32 -9.11 -17.89
N TYR A 119 -11.15 -10.27 -17.27
CA TYR A 119 -12.22 -11.18 -16.88
C TYR A 119 -12.47 -11.19 -15.36
N GLY A 120 -13.65 -11.64 -14.98
CA GLY A 120 -14.08 -11.75 -13.60
C GLY A 120 -14.97 -10.59 -13.16
N THR A 121 -15.73 -10.81 -12.11
CA THR A 121 -16.52 -9.76 -11.45
C THR A 121 -15.61 -8.86 -10.61
N ASP A 122 -16.07 -7.65 -10.33
CA ASP A 122 -15.34 -6.71 -9.47
C ASP A 122 -14.94 -7.39 -8.13
N ASP A 123 -15.83 -8.17 -7.53
CA ASP A 123 -15.61 -8.86 -6.24
C ASP A 123 -14.52 -9.93 -6.35
N GLU A 124 -14.49 -10.70 -7.44
CA GLU A 124 -13.45 -11.68 -7.69
C GLU A 124 -12.08 -11.02 -7.88
N ILE A 125 -12.03 -9.94 -8.67
CA ILE A 125 -10.81 -9.15 -8.89
C ILE A 125 -10.33 -8.58 -7.56
N TYR A 126 -11.22 -7.98 -6.77
CA TYR A 126 -10.91 -7.45 -5.45
C TYR A 126 -10.37 -8.52 -4.50
N ARG A 127 -11.03 -9.68 -4.39
CA ARG A 127 -10.58 -10.75 -3.49
C ARG A 127 -9.19 -11.26 -3.87
N LEU A 128 -8.89 -11.37 -5.16
CA LEU A 128 -7.56 -11.80 -5.61
C LEU A 128 -6.50 -10.75 -5.25
N VAL A 129 -6.75 -9.49 -5.58
CA VAL A 129 -5.84 -8.38 -5.26
C VAL A 129 -5.62 -8.28 -3.75
N ASP A 130 -6.70 -8.33 -2.97
CA ASP A 130 -6.67 -8.18 -1.52
C ASP A 130 -5.93 -9.30 -0.82
N LYS A 131 -6.11 -10.55 -1.29
CA LYS A 131 -5.34 -11.70 -0.81
C LYS A 131 -3.84 -11.46 -0.96
N ILE A 132 -3.40 -10.94 -2.11
CA ILE A 132 -1.97 -10.74 -2.41
C ILE A 132 -1.40 -9.60 -1.56
N ILE A 133 -2.09 -8.46 -1.54
CA ILE A 133 -1.65 -7.28 -0.77
C ILE A 133 -1.59 -7.62 0.71
N THR A 134 -2.64 -8.25 1.25
CA THR A 134 -2.70 -8.64 2.67
C THR A 134 -1.60 -9.62 3.04
N GLN A 135 -1.35 -10.65 2.21
CA GLN A 135 -0.27 -11.61 2.49
C GLN A 135 1.12 -10.96 2.54
N ILE A 136 1.42 -10.06 1.60
CA ILE A 136 2.71 -9.36 1.56
C ILE A 136 2.79 -8.36 2.72
N SER A 137 1.71 -7.65 3.00
CA SER A 137 1.62 -6.71 4.12
C SER A 137 1.83 -7.41 5.46
N ASP A 138 1.11 -8.49 5.74
CA ASP A 138 1.24 -9.24 6.99
C ASP A 138 2.65 -9.77 7.21
N LYS A 139 3.32 -10.22 6.15
CA LYS A 139 4.72 -10.65 6.23
C LYS A 139 5.64 -9.47 6.53
N PHE A 140 5.51 -8.37 5.79
CA PHE A 140 6.29 -7.15 5.99
C PHE A 140 6.12 -6.60 7.42
N GLU A 141 4.88 -6.54 7.91
CA GLU A 141 4.57 -6.02 9.23
C GLU A 141 5.20 -6.86 10.35
N ARG A 142 5.14 -8.18 10.25
CA ARG A 142 5.78 -9.06 11.23
C ARG A 142 7.28 -8.82 11.30
N GLU A 143 7.94 -8.75 10.14
CA GLU A 143 9.39 -8.51 10.06
C GLU A 143 9.75 -7.09 10.55
N GLU A 144 8.98 -6.06 10.19
CA GLU A 144 9.18 -4.69 10.67
C GLU A 144 9.03 -4.59 12.20
N GLN A 145 8.03 -5.26 12.79
CA GLN A 145 7.84 -5.25 14.23
C GLN A 145 9.02 -5.90 14.97
N GLU A 146 9.61 -6.98 14.42
CA GLU A 146 10.80 -7.58 15.02
C GLU A 146 12.02 -6.66 14.93
N ILE A 147 12.21 -5.94 13.82
CA ILE A 147 13.26 -4.91 13.70
C ILE A 147 13.07 -3.81 14.75
N LEU A 148 11.83 -3.31 14.91
CA LEU A 148 11.53 -2.26 15.88
C LEU A 148 11.74 -2.73 17.32
N LYS A 149 11.39 -3.98 17.65
CA LYS A 149 11.67 -4.58 18.97
C LYS A 149 13.18 -4.68 19.23
N GLN A 150 13.96 -5.10 18.24
CA GLN A 150 15.41 -5.19 18.36
C GLN A 150 16.03 -3.81 18.63
N LEU A 151 15.57 -2.76 17.94
CA LEU A 151 16.01 -1.38 18.18
C LEU A 151 15.59 -0.87 19.56
N ALA A 152 14.37 -1.18 20.02
CA ALA A 152 13.90 -0.76 21.34
C ALA A 152 14.73 -1.36 22.49
N ASN A 153 15.32 -2.55 22.28
CA ASN A 153 16.21 -3.18 23.25
C ASN A 153 17.60 -2.52 23.32
N GLN A 154 17.99 -1.74 22.30
CA GLN A 154 19.25 -1.01 22.26
C GLN A 154 19.13 0.31 23.02
N LYS A 155 19.47 0.28 24.32
CA LYS A 155 19.35 1.42 25.25
C LYS A 155 20.09 2.70 24.83
N ASN A 156 21.04 2.60 23.90
CA ASN A 156 21.85 3.70 23.39
C ASN A 156 21.22 4.42 22.17
N LEU A 157 20.11 3.91 21.61
CA LEU A 157 19.43 4.54 20.50
C LEU A 157 18.13 5.20 20.95
N ILE A 158 18.04 6.52 20.76
CA ILE A 158 16.84 7.30 21.09
C ILE A 158 15.94 7.34 19.85
N PRO A 159 14.67 6.89 19.92
CA PRO A 159 13.74 6.98 18.80
C PRO A 159 13.64 8.41 18.25
N GLY A 160 13.79 8.56 16.93
CA GLY A 160 13.80 9.86 16.24
C GLY A 160 15.15 10.59 16.26
N SER A 161 16.19 10.02 16.89
CA SER A 161 17.56 10.50 16.69
C SER A 161 18.09 10.04 15.32
N ARG A 162 19.02 10.81 14.74
CA ARG A 162 19.68 10.43 13.48
C ARG A 162 20.33 9.05 13.55
N ALA A 163 20.95 8.70 14.69
CA ALA A 163 21.55 7.40 14.88
C ALA A 163 20.51 6.26 14.86
N TYR A 164 19.35 6.46 15.48
CA TYR A 164 18.24 5.52 15.43
C TYR A 164 17.68 5.35 14.02
N GLU A 165 17.52 6.46 13.28
CA GLU A 165 17.02 6.42 11.90
C GLU A 165 17.97 5.67 10.96
N VAL A 166 19.28 5.91 11.08
CA VAL A 166 20.31 5.19 10.31
C VAL A 166 20.33 3.70 10.68
N ALA A 167 20.24 3.36 11.97
CA ALA A 167 20.20 1.98 12.42
C ALA A 167 18.96 1.26 11.88
N LEU A 168 17.80 1.90 11.98
CA LEU A 168 16.55 1.39 11.41
C LEU A 168 16.65 1.18 9.91
N GLU A 169 17.15 2.16 9.16
CA GLU A 169 17.29 2.03 7.71
C GLU A 169 18.22 0.86 7.33
N ASN A 170 19.34 0.70 8.03
CA ASN A 170 20.26 -0.41 7.79
C ASN A 170 19.63 -1.78 8.08
N MET A 171 18.90 -1.92 9.19
CA MET A 171 18.21 -3.18 9.52
C MET A 171 17.08 -3.49 8.53
N MET A 172 16.33 -2.47 8.10
CA MET A 172 15.31 -2.61 7.06
C MET A 172 15.95 -3.05 5.73
N ARG A 173 17.08 -2.45 5.34
CA ARG A 173 17.83 -2.85 4.13
C ARG A 173 18.33 -4.29 4.21
N GLN A 174 18.82 -4.71 5.36
CA GLN A 174 19.28 -6.08 5.57
C GLN A 174 18.13 -7.09 5.47
N ALA A 175 16.95 -6.75 6.00
CA ALA A 175 15.79 -7.64 5.99
C ALA A 175 15.08 -7.68 4.63
N PHE A 176 14.91 -6.52 3.99
CA PHE A 176 14.04 -6.37 2.82
C PHE A 176 14.77 -6.08 1.51
N GLY A 177 16.09 -5.87 1.55
CA GLY A 177 16.89 -5.42 0.41
C GLY A 177 16.85 -3.90 0.23
N ASP A 178 17.38 -3.44 -0.91
CA ASP A 178 17.47 -2.01 -1.18
C ASP A 178 16.09 -1.37 -1.40
N PRO A 179 15.89 -0.14 -0.89
CA PRO A 179 14.64 0.57 -1.08
C PRO A 179 14.44 0.95 -2.54
N GLN A 180 13.20 0.82 -2.99
CA GLN A 180 12.79 1.12 -4.35
C GLN A 180 12.42 2.61 -4.47
N LYS A 181 12.70 3.19 -5.64
CA LYS A 181 12.25 4.54 -5.97
C LYS A 181 10.78 4.50 -6.33
N ILE A 182 9.96 5.22 -5.58
CA ILE A 182 8.51 5.35 -5.79
C ILE A 182 8.20 6.57 -6.64
#